data_AF-A0A927W5M6-F1
#
_entry.id   AF-A0A927W5M6-F1
#
_cell.length_a   1.000
_cell.length_b   1.000
_cell.length_c   1.000
_cell.angle_alpha   90.00
_cell.angle_beta   90.00
_cell.angle_gamma   90.00
#
_symmetry.space_group_name_H-M   'P 1'
#
loop_
_entity.id
_entity.type
_entity.pdbx_description
1 polymer ?
#
loop_
_entity_poly.entity_id
_entity_poly.type
_entity_poly.pdbx_seq_one_letter_code
_entity_poly.pdbx_strand_id
1 'polypeptide(L)' 'MSKLSELPNIGKKLEEQLNEVGIKTAEQLKKVGSKQAWLDIKAIDASACINRLCALEGAIKGIRWHSL' A
#
# COMPACT_ATOMS: atom_id res chain seq x y z
N MET A 1 9.85 -14.00 3.46
CA MET A 1 8.89 -12.90 3.56
C MET A 1 8.16 -12.82 2.24
N SER A 2 6.83 -12.92 2.27
CA SER A 2 5.97 -12.79 1.09
C SER A 2 6.14 -11.41 0.46
N LYS A 3 6.00 -11.33 -0.87
CA LYS A 3 6.08 -10.05 -1.58
C LYS A 3 4.85 -9.21 -1.24
N LEU A 4 4.99 -7.89 -1.18
CA LEU A 4 3.84 -7.00 -0.99
C LEU A 4 2.86 -7.14 -2.17
N SER A 5 3.37 -7.43 -3.36
CA SER A 5 2.54 -7.68 -4.56
C SER A 5 1.70 -8.97 -4.51
N GLU A 6 1.86 -9.80 -3.48
CA GLU A 6 0.99 -10.95 -3.22
C GLU A 6 -0.25 -10.56 -2.39
N LEU A 7 -0.27 -9.35 -1.79
CA LEU A 7 -1.43 -8.83 -1.08
C LEU A 7 -2.52 -8.38 -2.06
N PRO A 8 -3.80 -8.46 -1.68
CA PRO A 8 -4.87 -7.96 -2.52
C PRO A 8 -4.65 -6.46 -2.80
N ASN A 9 -4.91 -6.06 -4.04
CA ASN A 9 -4.84 -4.68 -4.51
C ASN A 9 -3.42 -4.09 -4.67
N ILE A 10 -2.35 -4.81 -4.33
CA ILE A 10 -0.98 -4.32 -4.51
C ILE A 10 -0.37 -4.91 -5.79
N GLY A 11 -0.23 -4.06 -6.82
CA GLY A 11 0.55 -4.40 -8.02
C GLY A 11 2.03 -4.04 -7.85
N LYS A 12 2.87 -4.50 -8.79
CA LYS A 12 4.33 -4.25 -8.80
C LYS A 12 4.70 -2.78 -8.58
N LYS A 13 4.01 -1.86 -9.27
CA LYS A 13 4.31 -0.43 -9.15
C LYS A 13 4.03 0.13 -7.75
N LEU A 14 2.97 -0.33 -7.10
CA LEU A 14 2.64 0.09 -5.75
C LEU A 14 3.61 -0.52 -4.73
N GLU A 15 4.06 -1.75 -4.95
CA GLU A 15 5.13 -2.38 -4.16
C GLU A 15 6.46 -1.62 -4.29
N GLU A 16 6.86 -1.21 -5.50
CA GLU A 16 8.05 -0.37 -5.70
C GLU A 16 7.97 0.94 -4.88
N GLN A 17 6.81 1.60 -4.90
CA GLN A 17 6.61 2.84 -4.15
C GLN A 17 6.63 2.63 -2.64
N LEU A 18 6.02 1.55 -2.16
CA LEU A 18 6.09 1.16 -0.75
C LEU A 18 7.55 0.90 -0.32
N ASN A 19 8.31 0.18 -1.15
CA ASN A 19 9.72 -0.09 -0.89
C ASN A 19 10.57 1.19 -0.84
N GLU A 20 10.29 2.15 -1.73
CA GLU A 20 10.97 3.45 -1.79
C GLU A 20 10.74 4.29 -0.53
N VAL A 21 9.53 4.22 0.04
CA VAL A 21 9.21 4.87 1.33
C VAL A 21 9.56 4.01 2.56
N GLY A 22 10.29 2.91 2.37
CA GLY A 22 10.80 2.07 3.46
C GLY A 22 9.85 0.99 3.99
N ILE A 23 8.70 0.78 3.34
CA ILE A 23 7.72 -0.27 3.67
C ILE A 23 7.97 -1.47 2.78
N LYS A 24 8.59 -2.52 3.32
CA LYS A 24 9.05 -3.71 2.58
C LYS A 24 8.28 -4.99 2.90
N THR A 25 7.44 -4.99 3.94
CA THR A 25 6.69 -6.18 4.35
C THR A 25 5.23 -5.86 4.69
N ALA A 26 4.38 -6.89 4.64
CA ALA A 26 2.97 -6.77 5.00
C ALA A 26 2.79 -6.33 6.47
N GLU A 27 3.65 -6.79 7.37
CA GLU A 27 3.65 -6.40 8.79
C GLU A 27 4.02 -4.92 8.96
N GLN A 28 4.99 -4.43 8.20
CA GLN A 28 5.34 -3.01 8.20
C GLN A 28 4.17 -2.16 7.67
N LEU A 29 3.55 -2.58 6.57
CA LEU A 29 2.37 -1.89 6.02
C LEU A 29 1.22 -1.85 7.04
N LYS A 30 0.95 -2.97 7.73
CA LYS A 30 -0.07 -3.03 8.80
C LYS A 30 0.28 -2.15 9.99
N LYS A 31 1.56 -2.07 10.37
CA LYS A 31 2.04 -1.24 11.48
C LYS A 31 1.96 0.25 11.17
N VAL A 32 2.33 0.65 9.95
CA VAL A 32 2.29 2.04 9.48
C VAL A 32 0.84 2.49 9.23
N GLY A 33 0.01 1.61 8.68
CA GLY A 33 -1.38 1.91 8.31
C GLY A 33 -1.50 2.54 6.93
N SER A 34 -2.66 2.36 6.29
CA SER A 34 -2.92 2.77 4.91
C SER A 34 -2.77 4.28 4.69
N LYS A 35 -3.27 5.10 5.62
CA LYS A 35 -3.21 6.57 5.53
C LYS A 35 -1.79 7.10 5.54
N GLN A 36 -0.96 6.63 6.49
CA GLN A 36 0.42 7.10 6.57
C GLN A 36 1.23 6.60 5.38
N ALA A 37 1.10 5.31 5.02
CA ALA A 37 1.76 4.77 3.83
C ALA A 37 1.37 5.54 2.54
N TRP A 38 0.10 5.94 2.41
CA TRP A 38 -0.35 6.78 1.30
C TRP A 38 0.25 8.18 1.33
N LEU A 39 0.35 8.83 2.51
CA LEU A 39 1.00 10.14 2.65
C LEU A 39 2.48 10.07 2.29
N ASP A 40 3.17 9.02 2.73
CA ASP A 40 4.58 8.82 2.42
C ASP A 40 4.79 8.62 0.90
N ILE A 41 3.94 7.81 0.25
CA ILE A 41 3.95 7.66 -1.21
C ILE A 41 3.63 8.99 -1.90
N LYS A 42 2.66 9.76 -1.39
CA LYS A 42 2.27 11.06 -1.96
C LYS A 42 3.40 12.08 -1.90
N ALA A 43 4.28 11.99 -0.90
CA ALA A 43 5.45 12.86 -0.77
C ALA A 43 6.47 12.66 -1.90
N ILE A 44 6.55 11.45 -2.47
CA ILE A 44 7.46 11.11 -3.60
C ILE A 44 6.75 11.03 -4.96
N ASP A 45 5.43 10.81 -4.97
CA ASP A 45 4.60 10.72 -6.16
C ASP A 45 3.26 11.44 -5.95
N ALA A 46 3.17 12.69 -6.45
CA ALA A 46 1.97 13.51 -6.35
C ALA A 46 0.74 12.92 -7.07
N SER A 47 0.91 11.93 -7.95
CA SER A 47 -0.19 11.22 -8.61
C SER A 47 -0.92 10.22 -7.71
N ALA A 48 -0.45 10.02 -6.46
CA ALA A 48 -1.08 9.17 -5.48
C ALA A 48 -2.53 9.59 -5.18
N CYS A 49 -3.48 8.93 -5.84
CA CYS A 49 -4.91 9.23 -5.73
C CYS A 49 -5.61 8.42 -4.64
N ILE A 50 -6.90 8.70 -4.42
CA ILE A 50 -7.72 8.03 -3.40
C ILE A 50 -7.83 6.51 -3.62
N ASN A 51 -7.82 6.04 -4.87
CA ASN A 51 -7.86 4.61 -5.18
C ASN A 51 -6.63 3.88 -4.63
N ARG A 52 -5.48 4.57 -4.55
CA ARG A 52 -4.25 4.02 -3.98
C ARG A 52 -4.38 3.87 -2.46
N LEU A 53 -5.01 4.84 -1.79
CA LEU A 53 -5.36 4.71 -0.37
C LEU A 53 -6.28 3.51 -0.11
N CYS A 54 -7.34 3.37 -0.91
CA CYS A 54 -8.26 2.23 -0.81
C CYS A 54 -7.54 0.89 -1.08
N ALA A 55 -6.62 0.84 -2.05
CA ALA A 55 -5.83 -0.35 -2.32
C ALA A 55 -5.00 -0.78 -1.10
N LEU A 56 -4.34 0.17 -0.43
CA LEU A 56 -3.54 -0.11 0.78
C LEU A 56 -4.42 -0.59 1.95
N GLU A 57 -5.58 0.02 2.17
CA GLU A 57 -6.49 -0.41 3.23
C GLU A 57 -7.07 -1.81 2.96
N GLY A 58 -7.45 -2.09 1.70
CA GLY A 58 -7.90 -3.41 1.29
C GLY A 58 -6.80 -4.46 1.47
N ALA A 59 -5.54 -4.11 1.16
CA ALA A 59 -4.38 -4.98 1.38
C ALA A 59 -4.19 -5.31 2.87
N ILE A 60 -4.31 -4.31 3.76
CA ILE A 60 -4.20 -4.47 5.21
C ILE A 60 -5.31 -5.38 5.75
N LYS A 61 -6.54 -5.19 5.29
CA LYS A 61 -7.72 -5.98 5.68
C LYS A 61 -7.81 -7.34 4.99
N GLY A 62 -6.98 -7.61 3.98
CA GLY A 62 -7.02 -8.86 3.22
C GLY A 62 -8.25 -9.00 2.31
N ILE A 63 -8.83 -7.88 1.85
CA ILE A 63 -10.03 -7.87 1.00
C ILE A 63 -9.79 -7.07 -0.29
N ARG A 64 -10.58 -7.34 -1.33
CA ARG A 64 -10.62 -6.46 -2.52
C ARG A 64 -11.13 -5.09 -2.10
N TRP A 65 -10.47 -4.01 -2.52
CA TRP A 65 -10.80 -2.66 -2.05
C TRP A 65 -12.22 -2.19 -2.43
N HIS A 66 -12.86 -2.83 -3.40
CA HIS A 66 -14.26 -2.56 -3.78
C HIS A 66 -15.26 -3.02 -2.71
N SER A 67 -14.81 -3.75 -1.69
CA SER A 67 -15.59 -4.26 -0.56
C SER A 67 -15.26 -3.54 0.75
N LEU A 68 -14.59 -2.38 0.68
CA LEU A 68 -14.23 -1.55 1.84
C LEU A 68 -15.39 -0.78 2.44
#